data_AF-A0A3D3I0D8-F1
#
_entry.id   AF-A0A3D3I0D8-F1
#
_cell.length_a   1.000
_cell.length_b   1.000
_cell.length_c   1.000
_cell.angle_alpha   90.00
_cell.angle_beta   90.00
_cell.angle_gamma   90.00
#
_symmetry.space_group_name_H-M   'P 1'
#
loop_
_entity.id
_entity.type
_entity.pdbx_description
1 polymer ?
#
loop_
_entity_poly.entity_id
_entity_poly.type
_entity_poly.pdbx_seq_one_letter_code
_entity_poly.pdbx_strand_id
1 'polypeptide(L)'
;MAQNPAPSIEPMSFYGMRTYANQANFGFLSESWHLVMAPASYESMTFHLKKGDQELVTYGHYFDDTPWPAFRLARLQYPAPIWLEQEGEYVAEYRLDGKVISAFPFTITKKSGGDAYNPTTAWSFKTPIDRMGQLHVDQASDGPAMISFMMHPAAEGIAKGSNFVAKITHNGRVMGVTPTTYISEPHNQRYWTRLHFDGPNGRGEEFNWSDLAKLTGTIKIDIEIGTKVVRSFTYTATAPGTIKGHPRSELSYSPASGHYPPRRIFGETGRIQMHHVWWADSK
;
A
#
# COMPACT_ATOMS: atom_id res chain seq x y z
N MET A 1 11.19 9.04 -28.92
CA MET A 1 9.79 9.40 -28.61
C MET A 1 9.58 9.15 -27.12
N ALA A 2 9.16 10.14 -26.34
CA ALA A 2 8.85 9.93 -24.93
C ALA A 2 7.58 9.08 -24.83
N GLN A 3 7.68 7.90 -24.22
CA GLN A 3 6.52 7.04 -23.98
C GLN A 3 5.64 7.74 -22.95
N ASN A 4 4.40 8.09 -23.32
CA ASN A 4 3.41 8.53 -22.35
C ASN A 4 3.09 7.32 -21.46
N PRO A 5 3.40 7.37 -20.18
CA PRO A 5 3.18 6.22 -19.32
C PRO A 5 1.67 6.03 -19.11
N ALA A 6 1.24 4.77 -19.09
CA ALA A 6 -0.18 4.44 -18.98
C ALA A 6 -0.73 4.89 -17.62
N PRO A 7 -1.98 5.39 -17.56
CA PRO A 7 -2.65 5.64 -16.29
C PRO A 7 -2.64 4.40 -15.41
N SER A 8 -2.50 4.58 -14.10
CA SER A 8 -2.56 3.46 -13.15
C SER A 8 -3.08 3.89 -11.78
N ILE A 9 -3.72 2.95 -11.07
CA ILE A 9 -4.14 3.12 -9.69
C ILE A 9 -3.03 2.63 -8.76
N GLU A 10 -2.69 3.41 -7.73
CA GLU A 10 -1.67 3.04 -6.76
C GLU A 10 -2.12 1.81 -5.94
N PRO A 11 -1.38 0.67 -5.95
CA PRO A 11 -1.84 -0.56 -5.34
C PRO A 11 -2.22 -0.47 -3.85
N MET A 12 -1.48 0.30 -3.03
CA MET A 12 -1.81 0.43 -1.60
C MET A 12 -3.11 1.20 -1.37
N SER A 13 -3.57 2.01 -2.33
CA SER A 13 -4.88 2.66 -2.22
C SER A 13 -6.02 1.65 -2.34
N PHE A 14 -5.83 0.57 -3.11
CA PHE A 14 -6.79 -0.53 -3.15
C PHE A 14 -6.58 -1.49 -1.99
N TYR A 15 -5.41 -2.10 -1.85
CA TYR A 15 -5.18 -3.16 -0.87
C TYR A 15 -5.15 -2.67 0.59
N GLY A 16 -4.93 -1.37 0.81
CA GLY A 16 -5.04 -0.73 2.12
C GLY A 16 -6.46 -0.34 2.52
N MET A 17 -7.48 -0.75 1.75
CA MET A 17 -8.88 -0.46 2.04
C MET A 17 -9.38 -1.14 3.32
N ARG A 18 -10.46 -0.60 3.88
CA ARG A 18 -11.14 -1.20 5.02
C ARG A 18 -11.78 -2.52 4.61
N THR A 19 -11.53 -3.58 5.38
CA THR A 19 -12.15 -4.89 5.20
C THR A 19 -13.07 -5.23 6.37
N TYR A 20 -14.09 -6.03 6.10
CA TYR A 20 -15.08 -6.51 7.06
C TYR A 20 -14.97 -8.04 7.17
N ALA A 21 -13.84 -8.48 7.70
CA ALA A 21 -13.45 -9.89 7.68
C ALA A 21 -14.19 -10.79 8.70
N ASN A 22 -14.92 -10.21 9.65
CA ASN A 22 -15.65 -10.95 10.71
C ASN A 22 -17.18 -10.99 10.47
N GLN A 23 -17.62 -10.71 9.24
CA GLN A 23 -19.02 -10.73 8.86
C GLN A 23 -19.39 -12.06 8.18
N ALA A 24 -20.68 -12.34 8.03
CA ALA A 24 -21.16 -13.55 7.34
C ALA A 24 -20.58 -13.68 5.91
N ASN A 25 -20.47 -12.54 5.23
CA ASN A 25 -19.84 -12.37 3.92
C ASN A 25 -18.59 -11.52 4.04
N PHE A 26 -17.58 -11.74 3.20
CA PHE A 26 -16.41 -10.87 3.17
C PHE A 26 -16.82 -9.52 2.59
N GLY A 27 -16.63 -8.45 3.36
CA GLY A 27 -16.87 -7.09 2.88
C GLY A 27 -15.58 -6.32 2.67
N PHE A 28 -15.59 -5.37 1.74
CA PHE A 28 -14.63 -4.26 1.76
C PHE A 28 -15.30 -2.95 1.35
N LEU A 29 -14.82 -1.84 1.89
CA LEU A 29 -15.27 -0.51 1.50
C LEU A 29 -14.17 0.19 0.71
N SER A 30 -14.51 0.57 -0.51
CA SER A 30 -13.70 1.51 -1.28
C SER A 30 -14.07 2.95 -0.90
N GLU A 31 -13.08 3.75 -0.53
CA GLU A 31 -13.25 5.16 -0.18
C GLU A 31 -12.64 6.09 -1.24
N SER A 32 -11.34 5.96 -1.50
CA SER A 32 -10.62 6.78 -2.48
C SER A 32 -9.37 6.09 -3.00
N TRP A 33 -9.08 6.27 -4.28
CA TRP A 33 -7.94 5.68 -4.95
C TRP A 33 -7.09 6.72 -5.63
N HIS A 34 -5.77 6.50 -5.62
CA HIS A 34 -4.83 7.45 -6.22
C HIS A 34 -4.59 7.05 -7.67
N LEU A 35 -5.16 7.82 -8.59
CA LEU A 35 -4.87 7.71 -10.00
C LEU A 35 -3.57 8.48 -10.29
N VAL A 36 -2.61 7.77 -10.87
CA VAL A 36 -1.31 8.29 -11.29
C VAL A 36 -1.25 8.28 -12.81
N MET A 37 -0.57 9.27 -13.38
CA MET A 37 -0.54 9.51 -14.83
C MET A 37 -1.95 9.70 -15.39
N ALA A 38 -2.73 10.53 -14.69
CA ALA A 38 -4.11 10.80 -15.05
C ALA A 38 -4.22 11.24 -16.52
N PRO A 39 -5.10 10.59 -17.33
CA PRO A 39 -5.34 10.98 -18.71
C PRO A 39 -6.05 12.34 -18.78
N ALA A 40 -6.06 12.96 -19.96
CA ALA A 40 -6.76 14.22 -20.18
C ALA A 40 -8.29 14.10 -20.00
N SER A 41 -8.84 12.91 -20.25
CA SER A 41 -10.24 12.57 -19.97
C SER A 41 -10.32 11.24 -19.22
N TYR A 42 -11.17 11.20 -18.20
CA TYR A 42 -11.40 10.07 -17.30
C TYR A 42 -12.90 9.74 -17.15
N GLU A 43 -13.75 10.34 -17.99
CA GLU A 43 -15.22 10.16 -17.94
C GLU A 43 -15.65 8.70 -18.15
N SER A 44 -14.87 7.94 -18.93
CA SER A 44 -15.12 6.52 -19.21
C SER A 44 -14.49 5.58 -18.19
N MET A 45 -13.88 6.08 -17.10
CA MET A 45 -13.17 5.23 -16.17
C MET A 45 -14.12 4.48 -15.23
N THR A 46 -14.03 3.15 -15.24
CA THR A 46 -14.90 2.27 -14.47
C THR A 46 -14.11 1.31 -13.60
N PHE A 47 -14.68 0.96 -12.45
CA PHE A 47 -14.20 -0.09 -11.56
C PHE A 47 -15.01 -1.34 -11.85
N HIS A 48 -14.32 -2.48 -11.99
CA HIS A 48 -14.93 -3.78 -12.20
C HIS A 48 -14.40 -4.75 -11.16
N LEU A 49 -15.28 -5.54 -10.55
CA LEU A 49 -14.89 -6.67 -9.71
C LEU A 49 -15.32 -7.97 -10.38
N LYS A 50 -14.38 -8.92 -10.51
CA LYS A 50 -14.60 -10.18 -11.21
C LYS A 50 -14.23 -11.38 -10.37
N LYS A 51 -14.89 -12.51 -10.65
CA LYS A 51 -14.51 -13.87 -10.23
C LYS A 51 -14.45 -14.76 -11.47
N GLY A 52 -13.23 -15.11 -11.90
CA GLY A 52 -13.03 -15.68 -13.24
C GLY A 52 -13.54 -14.73 -14.33
N ASP A 53 -14.36 -15.23 -15.24
CA ASP A 53 -14.97 -14.43 -16.31
C ASP A 53 -16.27 -13.72 -15.89
N GLN A 54 -16.79 -14.03 -14.71
CA GLN A 54 -18.01 -13.40 -14.20
C GLN A 54 -17.71 -11.99 -13.66
N GLU A 55 -18.40 -10.99 -14.20
CA GLU A 55 -18.44 -9.64 -13.64
C GLU A 55 -19.48 -9.58 -12.51
N LEU A 56 -19.04 -9.16 -11.32
CA LEU A 56 -19.86 -9.13 -10.11
C LEU A 56 -20.41 -7.73 -9.83
N VAL A 57 -19.57 -6.71 -10.04
CA VAL A 57 -19.88 -5.33 -9.72
C VAL A 57 -19.17 -4.42 -10.72
N THR A 58 -19.88 -3.38 -11.15
CA THR A 58 -19.33 -2.30 -11.98
C THR A 58 -19.79 -0.96 -11.45
N TYR A 59 -18.83 -0.04 -11.25
CA TYR A 59 -19.09 1.31 -10.78
C TYR A 59 -18.39 2.37 -11.63
N GLY A 60 -19.05 3.51 -11.78
CA GLY A 60 -18.44 4.74 -12.27
C GLY A 60 -17.71 5.50 -11.14
N HIS A 61 -16.95 6.51 -11.56
CA HIS A 61 -16.18 7.35 -10.66
C HIS A 61 -16.58 8.83 -10.76
N TYR A 62 -16.25 9.57 -9.72
CA TYR A 62 -15.96 10.99 -9.83
C TYR A 62 -14.53 11.24 -9.34
N PHE A 63 -14.00 12.41 -9.67
CA PHE A 63 -12.59 12.72 -9.48
C PHE A 63 -12.42 14.05 -8.77
N ASP A 64 -11.57 14.06 -7.75
CA ASP A 64 -11.10 15.32 -7.18
C ASP A 64 -9.78 15.72 -7.87
N ASP A 65 -9.71 16.99 -8.24
CA ASP A 65 -8.48 17.60 -8.72
C ASP A 65 -7.42 17.65 -7.60
N THR A 66 -6.16 17.59 -8.02
CA THR A 66 -5.02 17.78 -7.13
C THR A 66 -4.13 18.90 -7.68
N PRO A 67 -3.24 19.49 -6.87
CA PRO A 67 -2.27 20.47 -7.36
C PRO A 67 -1.33 19.94 -8.45
N TRP A 68 -1.27 18.61 -8.65
CA TRP A 68 -0.44 17.97 -9.65
C TRP A 68 -1.30 17.38 -10.78
N PRO A 69 -1.23 17.90 -12.02
CA PRO A 69 -2.07 17.44 -13.13
C PRO A 69 -1.96 15.96 -13.44
N ALA A 70 -0.83 15.32 -13.14
CA ALA A 70 -0.61 13.89 -13.33
C ALA A 70 -1.30 13.00 -12.27
N PHE A 71 -1.93 13.58 -11.24
CA PHE A 71 -2.58 12.84 -10.17
C PHE A 71 -4.04 13.26 -9.99
N ARG A 72 -4.89 12.29 -9.67
CA ARG A 72 -6.29 12.51 -9.28
C ARG A 72 -6.68 11.58 -8.14
N LEU A 73 -7.65 12.00 -7.34
CA LEU A 73 -8.33 11.10 -6.41
C LEU A 73 -9.57 10.56 -7.11
N ALA A 74 -9.58 9.26 -7.43
CA ALA A 74 -10.75 8.58 -7.95
C ALA A 74 -11.62 8.10 -6.78
N ARG A 75 -12.91 8.44 -6.83
CA ARG A 75 -13.90 8.03 -5.82
C ARG A 75 -15.09 7.37 -6.49
N LEU A 76 -15.65 6.34 -5.84
CA LEU A 76 -16.87 5.70 -6.32
C LEU A 76 -18.04 6.67 -6.20
N GLN A 77 -18.89 6.75 -7.24
CA GLN A 77 -20.10 7.59 -7.22
C GLN A 77 -21.10 7.18 -6.13
N TYR A 78 -21.10 5.91 -5.74
CA TYR A 78 -21.96 5.37 -4.69
C TYR A 78 -21.13 4.45 -3.77
N PRO A 79 -20.39 5.01 -2.80
CA PRO A 79 -19.56 4.19 -1.93
C PRO A 79 -20.45 3.34 -1.03
N ALA A 80 -20.49 2.04 -1.31
CA ALA A 80 -21.13 1.03 -0.49
C ALA A 80 -20.15 -0.13 -0.27
N PRO A 81 -20.20 -0.81 0.89
CA PRO A 81 -19.45 -2.03 1.07
C PRO A 81 -19.81 -3.05 -0.01
N ILE A 82 -18.80 -3.59 -0.67
CA ILE A 82 -18.97 -4.71 -1.61
C ILE A 82 -18.89 -5.99 -0.78
N TRP A 83 -19.93 -6.82 -0.87
CA TRP A 83 -20.04 -8.08 -0.13
C TRP A 83 -19.82 -9.29 -1.04
N LEU A 84 -18.93 -10.19 -0.64
CA LEU A 84 -18.58 -11.42 -1.34
C LEU A 84 -18.92 -12.63 -0.47
N GLU A 85 -19.80 -13.48 -0.98
CA GLU A 85 -20.33 -14.63 -0.22
C GLU A 85 -19.47 -15.88 -0.37
N GLN A 86 -18.74 -15.98 -1.47
CA GLN A 86 -17.98 -17.15 -1.84
C GLN A 86 -16.48 -16.91 -1.65
N GLU A 87 -15.76 -17.90 -1.14
CA GLU A 87 -14.30 -17.89 -1.21
C GLU A 87 -13.80 -18.07 -2.64
N GLY A 88 -12.54 -17.72 -2.87
CA GLY A 88 -11.85 -17.91 -4.14
C GLY A 88 -10.98 -16.72 -4.55
N GLU A 89 -10.61 -16.75 -5.82
CA GLU A 89 -9.78 -15.74 -6.47
C GLU A 89 -10.65 -14.70 -7.16
N TYR A 90 -10.28 -13.44 -6.97
CA TYR A 90 -10.97 -12.27 -7.50
C TYR A 90 -9.97 -11.33 -8.15
N VAL A 91 -10.45 -10.53 -9.10
CA VAL A 91 -9.67 -9.44 -9.69
C VAL A 91 -10.51 -8.18 -9.67
N ALA A 92 -9.98 -7.13 -9.03
CA ALA A 92 -10.49 -5.78 -9.20
C ALA A 92 -9.73 -5.11 -10.34
N GLU A 93 -10.44 -4.64 -11.36
CA GLU A 93 -9.89 -4.00 -12.54
C GLU A 93 -10.37 -2.55 -12.63
N TYR A 94 -9.47 -1.67 -13.06
CA TYR A 94 -9.84 -0.35 -13.55
C TYR A 94 -9.74 -0.36 -15.05
N ARG A 95 -10.79 0.12 -15.70
CA ARG A 95 -10.84 0.25 -17.15
C ARG A 95 -10.97 1.71 -17.53
N LEU A 96 -10.29 2.09 -18.60
CA LEU A 96 -10.44 3.37 -19.28
C LEU A 96 -10.70 3.06 -20.75
N ASP A 97 -11.80 3.59 -21.31
CA ASP A 97 -12.24 3.28 -22.68
C ASP A 97 -12.30 1.75 -22.95
N GLY A 98 -12.77 0.99 -21.95
CA GLY A 98 -12.87 -0.47 -22.01
C GLY A 98 -11.54 -1.24 -21.86
N LYS A 99 -10.40 -0.57 -21.78
CA LYS A 99 -9.08 -1.20 -21.62
C LYS A 99 -8.66 -1.22 -20.16
N VAL A 100 -8.14 -2.36 -19.69
CA VAL A 100 -7.64 -2.50 -18.31
C VAL A 100 -6.37 -1.65 -18.13
N ILE A 101 -6.44 -0.66 -17.26
CA ILE A 101 -5.32 0.21 -16.88
C ILE A 101 -4.66 -0.23 -15.56
N SER A 102 -5.38 -0.94 -14.70
CA SER A 102 -4.84 -1.53 -13.47
C SER A 102 -5.64 -2.77 -13.09
N ALA A 103 -4.94 -3.78 -12.58
CA ALA A 103 -5.54 -5.04 -12.14
C ALA A 103 -4.98 -5.45 -10.78
N PHE A 104 -5.88 -5.75 -9.86
CA PHE A 104 -5.58 -6.07 -8.47
C PHE A 104 -6.14 -7.45 -8.13
N PRO A 105 -5.38 -8.52 -8.40
CA PRO A 105 -5.80 -9.86 -8.00
C PRO A 105 -5.72 -10.00 -6.48
N PHE A 106 -6.68 -10.72 -5.90
CA PHE A 106 -6.67 -11.07 -4.49
C PHE A 106 -7.41 -12.38 -4.25
N THR A 107 -7.15 -13.00 -3.11
CA THR A 107 -7.81 -14.23 -2.70
C THR A 107 -8.51 -14.00 -1.38
N ILE A 108 -9.75 -14.46 -1.27
CA ILE A 108 -10.44 -14.56 0.02
C ILE A 108 -10.69 -16.02 0.37
N THR A 109 -10.45 -16.38 1.63
CA THR A 109 -10.72 -17.74 2.15
C THR A 109 -11.60 -17.66 3.37
N LYS A 110 -12.57 -18.57 3.50
CA LYS A 110 -13.48 -18.61 4.64
C LYS A 110 -12.96 -19.60 5.69
N LYS A 111 -12.90 -19.18 6.95
CA LYS A 111 -12.68 -20.07 8.09
C LYS A 111 -13.91 -20.06 8.98
N SER A 112 -14.60 -21.18 9.03
CA SER A 112 -15.72 -21.41 9.95
C SER A 112 -15.19 -21.76 11.34
N GLY A 113 -15.77 -21.17 12.37
CA GLY A 113 -15.57 -21.57 13.75
C GLY A 113 -16.11 -22.97 14.00
N GLY A 114 -15.43 -23.72 14.87
CA GLY A 114 -15.86 -25.07 15.27
C GLY A 114 -16.94 -25.09 16.37
N ASP A 115 -17.33 -23.94 16.89
CA ASP A 115 -18.39 -23.82 17.89
C ASP A 115 -19.75 -23.78 17.20
N ALA A 116 -20.55 -24.83 17.39
CA ALA A 116 -21.89 -24.94 16.82
C ALA A 116 -22.90 -23.96 17.45
N TYR A 117 -22.62 -23.44 18.64
CA TYR A 117 -23.48 -22.48 19.35
C TYR A 117 -23.08 -21.02 19.09
N ASN A 118 -21.86 -20.80 18.57
CA ASN A 118 -21.38 -19.49 18.14
C ASN A 118 -20.58 -19.64 16.83
N PRO A 119 -21.27 -19.85 15.69
CA PRO A 119 -20.61 -20.03 14.40
C PRO A 119 -19.96 -18.71 13.95
N THR A 120 -18.73 -18.49 14.39
CA THR A 120 -17.94 -17.34 13.95
C THR A 120 -17.43 -17.60 12.54
N THR A 121 -17.70 -16.69 11.62
CA THR A 121 -17.03 -16.68 10.31
C THR A 121 -15.88 -15.70 10.36
N ALA A 122 -14.68 -16.16 9.98
CA ALA A 122 -13.54 -15.31 9.76
C ALA A 122 -13.05 -15.46 8.32
N TRP A 123 -12.90 -14.35 7.63
CA TRP A 123 -12.36 -14.30 6.27
C TRP A 123 -10.88 -13.90 6.32
N SER A 124 -10.07 -14.51 5.47
CA SER A 124 -8.71 -14.01 5.19
C SER A 124 -8.72 -13.28 3.84
N PHE A 125 -7.96 -12.19 3.75
CA PHE A 125 -7.78 -11.39 2.53
C PHE A 125 -6.31 -11.35 2.19
N LYS A 126 -5.94 -12.02 1.10
CA LYS A 126 -4.56 -12.15 0.63
C LYS A 126 -4.34 -11.39 -0.66
N THR A 127 -3.22 -10.68 -0.74
CA THR A 127 -2.88 -9.81 -1.86
C THR A 127 -1.44 -10.05 -2.32
N PRO A 128 -1.11 -9.78 -3.60
CA PRO A 128 0.28 -9.83 -4.08
C PRO A 128 1.24 -8.89 -3.34
N ILE A 129 0.71 -7.94 -2.56
CA ILE A 129 1.50 -6.94 -1.86
C ILE A 129 1.52 -7.14 -0.34
N ASP A 130 0.97 -8.24 0.19
CA ASP A 130 0.97 -8.54 1.63
C ASP A 130 2.38 -8.56 2.24
N ARG A 131 3.37 -8.84 1.39
CA ARG A 131 4.80 -8.85 1.71
C ARG A 131 5.54 -7.64 1.19
N MET A 132 4.87 -6.58 0.73
CA MET A 132 5.54 -5.39 0.22
C MET A 132 5.59 -4.25 1.23
N GLY A 133 6.66 -3.46 1.13
CA GLY A 133 6.90 -2.24 1.88
C GLY A 133 7.23 -1.07 0.94
N GLN A 134 6.73 0.11 1.29
CA GLN A 134 6.99 1.37 0.61
C GLN A 134 7.84 2.28 1.50
N LEU A 135 9.08 2.53 1.10
CA LEU A 135 9.84 3.68 1.60
C LEU A 135 9.38 4.91 0.83
N HIS A 136 8.95 5.96 1.51
CA HIS A 136 8.43 7.17 0.86
C HIS A 136 8.76 8.44 1.61
N VAL A 137 8.90 9.54 0.85
CA VAL A 137 9.34 10.87 1.33
C VAL A 137 8.69 11.96 0.48
N ASP A 138 8.40 13.12 1.09
CA ASP A 138 8.17 14.36 0.34
C ASP A 138 9.52 15.02 0.06
N GLN A 139 10.04 14.88 -1.16
CA GLN A 139 11.34 15.45 -1.52
C GLN A 139 11.29 16.99 -1.64
N ALA A 140 10.13 17.57 -1.94
CA ALA A 140 10.03 19.00 -2.21
C ALA A 140 10.17 19.82 -0.93
N SER A 141 9.68 19.29 0.20
CA SER A 141 9.72 19.95 1.51
C SER A 141 10.78 19.38 2.46
N ASP A 142 11.70 18.53 1.98
CA ASP A 142 12.58 17.72 2.82
C ASP A 142 11.82 16.96 3.94
N GLY A 143 10.69 16.37 3.59
CA GLY A 143 9.81 15.71 4.54
C GLY A 143 10.41 14.43 5.15
N PRO A 144 9.80 13.95 6.25
CA PRO A 144 10.25 12.74 6.94
C PRO A 144 10.19 11.52 6.03
N ALA A 145 11.22 10.66 6.14
CA ALA A 145 11.19 9.33 5.57
C ALA A 145 10.19 8.46 6.32
N MET A 146 9.36 7.76 5.55
CA MET A 146 8.27 6.96 6.05
C MET A 146 8.36 5.56 5.47
N ILE A 147 8.02 4.57 6.28
CA ILE A 147 7.81 3.20 5.83
C ILE A 147 6.33 2.88 5.96
N SER A 148 5.72 2.32 4.92
CA SER A 148 4.41 1.68 5.03
C SER A 148 4.42 0.27 4.48
N PHE A 149 3.69 -0.64 5.10
CA PHE A 149 3.68 -2.05 4.76
C PHE A 149 2.35 -2.69 5.13
N MET A 150 2.02 -3.80 4.49
CA MET A 150 0.88 -4.64 4.87
C MET A 150 1.32 -5.67 5.91
N MET A 151 0.48 -5.91 6.91
CA MET A 151 0.69 -6.97 7.89
C MET A 151 -0.64 -7.51 8.38
N HIS A 152 -0.72 -8.83 8.54
CA HIS A 152 -1.87 -9.52 9.10
C HIS A 152 -1.45 -10.15 10.44
N PRO A 153 -1.58 -9.43 11.57
CA PRO A 153 -1.02 -9.85 12.85
C PRO A 153 -1.45 -11.25 13.28
N ALA A 154 -2.75 -11.57 13.23
CA ALA A 154 -3.24 -12.87 13.66
C ALA A 154 -2.73 -14.04 12.78
N ALA A 155 -2.63 -13.84 11.46
CA ALA A 155 -2.08 -14.86 10.56
C ALA A 155 -0.57 -15.08 10.75
N GLU A 156 0.12 -14.07 11.28
CA GLU A 156 1.56 -14.09 11.55
C GLU A 156 1.87 -14.48 13.01
N GLY A 157 0.86 -14.86 13.80
CA GLY A 157 1.01 -15.24 15.20
C GLY A 157 1.39 -14.07 16.12
N ILE A 158 1.08 -12.84 15.71
CA ILE A 158 1.34 -11.62 16.46
C ILE A 158 0.11 -11.33 17.33
N ALA A 159 0.32 -11.24 18.65
CA ALA A 159 -0.75 -10.97 19.60
C ALA A 159 -1.32 -9.57 19.41
N LYS A 160 -2.65 -9.43 19.53
CA LYS A 160 -3.30 -8.12 19.60
C LYS A 160 -2.71 -7.33 20.76
N GLY A 161 -2.42 -6.05 20.51
CA GLY A 161 -1.80 -5.17 21.48
C GLY A 161 -0.27 -5.29 21.62
N SER A 162 0.36 -6.09 20.76
CA SER A 162 1.81 -6.00 20.55
C SER A 162 2.20 -4.62 20.04
N ASN A 163 3.46 -4.27 20.22
CA ASN A 163 4.04 -3.07 19.62
C ASN A 163 5.12 -3.45 18.60
N PHE A 164 5.22 -2.67 17.54
CA PHE A 164 6.32 -2.78 16.59
C PHE A 164 7.19 -1.52 16.56
N VAL A 165 8.42 -1.68 16.11
CA VAL A 165 9.36 -0.62 15.76
C VAL A 165 9.94 -0.95 14.38
N ALA A 166 10.05 0.04 13.49
CA ALA A 166 10.86 -0.11 12.28
C ALA A 166 12.26 0.49 12.53
N LYS A 167 13.30 -0.20 12.07
CA LYS A 167 14.70 0.25 12.17
C LYS A 167 15.32 0.32 10.79
N ILE A 168 15.78 1.50 10.39
CA ILE A 168 16.58 1.67 9.18
C ILE A 168 18.05 1.46 9.53
N THR A 169 18.67 0.47 8.88
CA THR A 169 20.07 0.06 9.06
C THR A 169 20.84 0.27 7.77
N HIS A 170 22.01 0.90 7.89
CA HIS A 170 22.94 1.14 6.79
C HIS A 170 24.36 0.85 7.27
N ASN A 171 25.15 0.12 6.48
CA ASN A 171 26.52 -0.30 6.84
C ASN A 171 26.64 -0.92 8.25
N GLY A 172 25.66 -1.74 8.64
CA GLY A 172 25.62 -2.41 9.95
C GLY A 172 25.24 -1.52 11.13
N ARG A 173 24.95 -0.23 10.91
CA ARG A 173 24.54 0.72 11.95
C ARG A 173 23.07 1.10 11.78
N VAL A 174 22.34 1.14 12.89
CA VAL A 174 20.98 1.72 12.92
C VAL A 174 21.11 3.24 12.77
N MET A 175 20.53 3.76 11.70
CA MET A 175 20.53 5.19 11.37
C MET A 175 19.28 5.89 11.90
N GLY A 176 18.19 5.14 12.00
CA GLY A 176 16.92 5.66 12.48
C GLY A 176 15.96 4.56 12.90
N VAL A 177 14.97 4.96 13.68
CA VAL A 177 13.98 4.10 14.31
C VAL A 177 12.62 4.80 14.27
N THR A 178 11.54 4.04 14.40
CA THR A 178 10.22 4.63 14.61
C THR A 178 9.90 4.68 16.10
N PRO A 179 9.02 5.58 16.54
CA PRO A 179 8.35 5.41 17.82
C PRO A 179 7.67 4.04 17.88
N THR A 180 7.61 3.48 19.08
CA THR A 180 6.86 2.26 19.35
C THR A 180 5.41 2.44 18.91
N THR A 181 4.97 1.62 17.96
CA THR A 181 3.64 1.72 17.34
C THR A 181 2.79 0.52 17.74
N TYR A 182 1.58 0.80 18.22
CA TYR A 182 0.64 -0.18 18.75
C TYR A 182 -0.11 -0.92 17.64
N ILE A 183 -0.23 -2.24 17.76
CA ILE A 183 -1.02 -3.09 16.88
C ILE A 183 -2.42 -3.25 17.48
N SER A 184 -3.35 -2.43 16.98
CA SER A 184 -4.74 -2.41 17.46
C SER A 184 -5.62 -3.51 16.87
N GLU A 185 -5.36 -3.89 15.62
CA GLU A 185 -6.24 -4.78 14.86
C GLU A 185 -5.57 -6.13 14.56
N PRO A 186 -6.30 -7.25 14.69
CA PRO A 186 -5.76 -8.58 14.39
C PRO A 186 -5.78 -8.94 12.89
N HIS A 187 -6.52 -8.18 12.06
CA HIS A 187 -6.73 -8.46 10.64
C HIS A 187 -5.69 -7.77 9.73
N ASN A 188 -5.68 -8.12 8.45
CA ASN A 188 -4.78 -7.51 7.46
C ASN A 188 -5.04 -6.01 7.37
N GLN A 189 -4.02 -5.20 7.64
CA GLN A 189 -4.11 -3.75 7.51
C GLN A 189 -2.79 -3.14 7.05
N ARG A 190 -2.89 -1.94 6.50
CA ARG A 190 -1.75 -1.10 6.20
C ARG A 190 -1.24 -0.43 7.47
N TYR A 191 0.03 -0.63 7.77
CA TYR A 191 0.77 0.16 8.74
C TYR A 191 1.61 1.20 8.03
N TRP A 192 1.78 2.36 8.67
CA TRP A 192 2.69 3.38 8.20
C TRP A 192 3.23 4.18 9.39
N THR A 193 4.47 4.64 9.29
CA THR A 193 5.12 5.36 10.39
C THR A 193 6.32 6.16 9.88
N ARG A 194 6.67 7.22 10.62
CA ARG A 194 7.80 8.11 10.33
C ARG A 194 9.06 7.60 11.02
N LEU A 195 10.17 7.66 10.30
CA LEU A 195 11.50 7.37 10.81
C LEU A 195 12.05 8.61 11.52
N HIS A 196 12.73 8.39 12.63
CA HIS A 196 13.44 9.38 13.42
C HIS A 196 14.86 8.89 13.62
N PHE A 197 15.80 9.78 13.89
CA PHE A 197 17.10 9.36 14.42
C PHE A 197 16.92 8.58 15.73
N ASP A 198 17.87 7.68 16.01
CA ASP A 198 17.85 6.92 17.26
C ASP A 198 17.98 7.86 18.46
N GLY A 199 17.11 7.66 19.45
CA GLY A 199 16.93 8.55 20.58
C GLY A 199 15.93 7.96 21.59
N PRO A 200 15.71 8.63 22.74
CA PRO A 200 14.83 8.11 23.79
C PRO A 200 13.43 7.76 23.25
N ASN A 201 13.02 6.49 23.41
CA ASN A 201 11.75 5.93 22.91
C ASN A 201 11.54 6.07 21.39
N GLY A 202 12.62 6.14 20.62
CA GLY A 202 12.56 6.31 19.17
C GLY A 202 11.97 7.64 18.72
N ARG A 203 12.13 8.69 19.54
CA ARG A 203 11.67 10.06 19.30
C ARG A 203 12.83 11.05 19.19
N GLY A 204 13.88 10.67 18.45
CA GLY A 204 14.88 11.63 17.99
C GLY A 204 14.28 12.63 17.00
N GLU A 205 15.13 13.46 16.40
CA GLU A 205 14.71 14.32 15.28
C GLU A 205 14.20 13.47 14.10
N GLU A 206 13.31 14.02 13.27
CA GLU A 206 12.80 13.31 12.09
C GLU A 206 13.96 12.94 11.15
N PHE A 207 13.97 11.70 10.65
CA PHE A 207 14.94 11.24 9.65
C PHE A 207 14.39 11.62 8.28
N ASN A 208 14.91 12.70 7.70
CA ASN A 208 14.32 13.33 6.52
C ASN A 208 14.90 12.84 5.19
N TRP A 209 14.36 13.36 4.09
CA TRP A 209 14.89 13.06 2.75
C TRP A 209 16.38 13.40 2.63
N SER A 210 16.83 14.53 3.15
CA SER A 210 18.22 14.97 3.10
C SER A 210 19.17 14.01 3.81
N ASP A 211 18.70 13.26 4.81
CA ASP A 211 19.47 12.22 5.47
C ASP A 211 19.47 10.92 4.69
N LEU A 212 18.30 10.50 4.19
CA LEU A 212 18.16 9.34 3.32
C LEU A 212 19.00 9.49 2.04
N ALA A 213 19.05 10.69 1.47
CA ALA A 213 19.77 11.01 0.24
C ALA A 213 21.29 10.92 0.38
N LYS A 214 21.84 10.97 1.60
CA LYS A 214 23.29 10.78 1.83
C LYS A 214 23.71 9.31 1.74
N LEU A 215 22.76 8.38 1.82
CA LEU A 215 23.06 6.95 1.87
C LEU A 215 23.40 6.39 0.47
N THR A 216 24.36 5.47 0.43
CA THR A 216 24.74 4.73 -0.79
C THR A 216 24.88 3.24 -0.47
N GLY A 217 24.52 2.36 -1.40
CA GLY A 217 24.54 0.90 -1.20
C GLY A 217 23.25 0.38 -0.59
N THR A 218 23.36 -0.66 0.23
CA THR A 218 22.19 -1.38 0.79
C THR A 218 21.60 -0.63 1.98
N ILE A 219 20.31 -0.32 1.89
CA ILE A 219 19.51 0.24 2.97
C ILE A 219 18.52 -0.84 3.41
N LYS A 220 18.61 -1.28 4.67
CA LYS A 220 17.72 -2.31 5.22
C LYS A 220 16.73 -1.67 6.18
N ILE A 221 15.46 -2.05 6.11
CA ILE A 221 14.45 -1.66 7.10
C ILE A 221 13.87 -2.93 7.72
N ASP A 222 14.14 -3.14 9.01
CA ASP A 222 13.59 -4.26 9.78
C ASP A 222 12.38 -3.79 10.58
N ILE A 223 11.28 -4.54 10.52
CA ILE A 223 10.12 -4.38 11.39
C ILE A 223 10.26 -5.39 12.52
N GLU A 224 10.37 -4.92 13.75
CA GLU A 224 10.58 -5.73 14.94
C GLU A 224 9.40 -5.67 15.89
N ILE A 225 9.05 -6.81 16.47
CA ILE A 225 8.11 -6.94 17.61
C ILE A 225 8.88 -7.59 18.75
N GLY A 226 9.09 -6.84 19.83
CA GLY A 226 10.06 -7.22 20.86
C GLY A 226 11.46 -7.30 20.24
N THR A 227 12.07 -8.49 20.29
CA THR A 227 13.39 -8.76 19.69
C THR A 227 13.32 -9.50 18.35
N LYS A 228 12.11 -9.85 17.89
CA LYS A 228 11.90 -10.64 16.68
C LYS A 228 11.68 -9.73 15.48
N VAL A 229 12.49 -9.90 14.44
CA VAL A 229 12.22 -9.32 13.11
C VAL A 229 11.06 -10.09 12.47
N VAL A 230 9.97 -9.39 12.18
CA VAL A 230 8.77 -9.96 11.52
C VAL A 230 8.71 -9.63 10.03
N ARG A 231 9.38 -8.55 9.59
CA ARG A 231 9.59 -8.23 8.17
C ARG A 231 10.95 -7.55 7.99
N SER A 232 11.59 -7.80 6.86
CA SER A 232 12.82 -7.12 6.44
C SER A 232 12.68 -6.64 5.00
N PHE A 233 12.74 -5.34 4.78
CA PHE A 233 12.75 -4.72 3.46
C PHE A 233 14.17 -4.28 3.10
N THR A 234 14.53 -4.40 1.82
CA THR A 234 15.86 -4.00 1.33
C THR A 234 15.73 -3.10 0.11
N TYR A 235 16.35 -1.93 0.20
CA TYR A 235 16.45 -0.94 -0.85
C TYR A 235 17.92 -0.77 -1.25
N THR A 236 18.18 -0.32 -2.47
CA THR A 236 19.53 -0.07 -2.98
C THR A 236 19.66 1.36 -3.45
N ALA A 237 20.50 2.15 -2.78
CA ALA A 237 20.90 3.47 -3.25
C ALA A 237 22.11 3.33 -4.20
N THR A 238 21.96 3.71 -5.46
CA THR A 238 23.03 3.59 -6.47
C THR A 238 23.98 4.77 -6.46
N ALA A 239 23.52 5.91 -5.96
CA ALA A 239 24.28 7.14 -5.72
C ALA A 239 23.55 7.97 -4.66
N PRO A 240 24.18 9.00 -4.07
CA PRO A 240 23.46 9.95 -3.22
C PRO A 240 22.21 10.50 -3.92
N GLY A 241 21.09 10.53 -3.21
CA GLY A 241 19.79 10.96 -3.70
C GLY A 241 19.13 10.01 -4.71
N THR A 242 19.73 8.86 -5.01
CA THR A 242 19.24 7.93 -6.04
C THR A 242 19.02 6.55 -5.45
N ILE A 243 17.76 6.20 -5.18
CA ILE A 243 17.35 4.85 -4.77
C ILE A 243 16.75 4.13 -5.98
N LYS A 244 17.24 2.91 -6.23
CA LYS A 244 16.75 2.04 -7.30
C LYS A 244 15.28 1.70 -7.07
N GLY A 245 14.45 1.98 -8.07
CA GLY A 245 13.04 1.57 -8.07
C GLY A 245 12.89 0.06 -8.19
N HIS A 246 11.73 -0.44 -7.76
CA HIS A 246 11.34 -1.83 -8.02
C HIS A 246 11.17 -2.05 -9.53
N PRO A 247 11.45 -3.24 -10.10
CA PRO A 247 11.27 -3.48 -11.53
C PRO A 247 9.85 -3.19 -12.04
N ARG A 248 8.82 -3.43 -11.20
CA ARG A 248 7.42 -3.08 -11.53
C ARG A 248 7.15 -1.58 -11.59
N SER A 249 8.07 -0.74 -11.12
CA SER A 249 7.95 0.73 -11.17
C SER A 249 8.53 1.34 -12.44
N GLU A 250 9.22 0.56 -13.27
CA GLU A 250 9.71 1.01 -14.57
C GLU A 250 8.54 1.41 -15.48
N LEU A 251 8.68 2.53 -16.21
CA LEU A 251 7.63 2.99 -17.14
C LEU A 251 7.36 1.99 -18.28
N SER A 252 8.34 1.13 -18.57
CA SER A 252 8.27 0.05 -19.56
C SER A 252 7.75 -1.29 -19.01
N TYR A 253 7.35 -1.36 -17.73
CA TYR A 253 6.88 -2.60 -17.14
C TYR A 253 5.66 -3.17 -17.88
N SER A 254 5.66 -4.48 -18.11
CA SER A 254 4.58 -5.21 -18.77
C SER A 254 4.15 -6.43 -17.93
N PRO A 255 2.85 -6.66 -17.72
CA PRO A 255 1.73 -5.85 -18.20
C PRO A 255 1.61 -4.52 -17.44
N ALA A 256 1.23 -3.44 -18.15
CA ALA A 256 1.09 -2.10 -17.56
C ALA A 256 0.08 -2.07 -16.39
N SER A 257 -0.91 -2.96 -16.41
CA SER A 257 -1.91 -3.11 -15.36
C SER A 257 -1.35 -3.55 -13.99
N GLY A 258 -0.10 -4.03 -13.94
CA GLY A 258 0.61 -4.37 -12.70
C GLY A 258 1.71 -3.39 -12.32
N HIS A 259 1.75 -2.21 -12.96
CA HIS A 259 2.74 -1.17 -12.68
C HIS A 259 2.61 -0.63 -11.25
N TYR A 260 3.75 -0.33 -10.63
CA TYR A 260 3.84 0.27 -9.30
C TYR A 260 4.30 1.72 -9.40
N PRO A 261 3.40 2.70 -9.22
CA PRO A 261 3.78 4.10 -9.34
C PRO A 261 4.98 4.46 -8.45
N PRO A 262 6.01 5.15 -8.99
CA PRO A 262 7.17 5.61 -8.21
C PRO A 262 6.86 6.89 -7.40
N ARG A 263 5.63 7.39 -7.52
CA ARG A 263 5.12 8.56 -6.80
C ARG A 263 3.68 8.29 -6.39
N ARG A 264 3.29 8.86 -5.26
CA ARG A 264 1.92 8.86 -4.75
C ARG A 264 1.57 10.24 -4.23
N ILE A 265 0.28 10.48 -4.14
CA ILE A 265 -0.24 11.55 -3.29
C ILE A 265 -0.58 11.00 -1.90
N PHE A 266 -0.55 11.86 -0.88
CA PHE A 266 -0.90 11.53 0.50
C PHE A 266 -1.60 12.74 1.13
N GLY A 267 -2.56 12.48 2.03
CA GLY A 267 -3.35 13.52 2.68
C GLY A 267 -4.76 13.68 2.09
N GLU A 268 -5.49 14.65 2.63
CA GLU A 268 -6.87 14.95 2.26
C GLU A 268 -6.94 16.20 1.36
N THR A 269 -8.08 16.41 0.71
CA THR A 269 -8.35 17.56 -0.15
C THR A 269 -7.97 18.87 0.55
N GLY A 270 -7.08 19.65 -0.07
CA GLY A 270 -6.53 20.91 0.49
C GLY A 270 -5.23 20.78 1.30
N ARG A 271 -4.77 19.56 1.62
CA ARG A 271 -3.47 19.27 2.28
C ARG A 271 -2.75 18.08 1.65
N ILE A 272 -2.94 17.89 0.34
CA ILE A 272 -2.32 16.79 -0.39
C ILE A 272 -0.82 17.08 -0.57
N GLN A 273 0.02 16.11 -0.25
CA GLN A 273 1.47 16.10 -0.49
C GLN A 273 1.83 15.05 -1.55
N MET A 274 2.85 15.33 -2.36
CA MET A 274 3.40 14.37 -3.32
C MET A 274 4.61 13.68 -2.72
N HIS A 275 4.56 12.36 -2.60
CA HIS A 275 5.67 11.56 -2.13
C HIS A 275 6.33 10.79 -3.27
N HIS A 276 7.65 10.70 -3.22
CA HIS A 276 8.42 9.68 -3.94
C HIS A 276 8.29 8.36 -3.19
N VAL A 277 8.21 7.25 -3.93
CA VAL A 277 7.94 5.91 -3.39
C VAL A 277 8.90 4.90 -3.98
N TRP A 278 9.53 4.11 -3.12
CA TRP A 278 10.30 2.93 -3.49
C TRP A 278 9.68 1.70 -2.86
N TRP A 279 9.44 0.68 -3.69
CA TRP A 279 8.82 -0.57 -3.30
C TRP A 279 9.90 -1.63 -3.04
N ALA A 280 9.70 -2.46 -2.03
CA ALA A 280 10.53 -3.62 -1.76
C ALA A 280 9.69 -4.78 -1.25
N ASP A 281 10.05 -5.99 -1.66
CA ASP A 281 9.55 -7.22 -1.05
C ASP A 281 10.20 -7.45 0.31
N SER A 282 9.41 -7.95 1.25
CA SER A 282 9.88 -8.45 2.53
C SER A 282 10.45 -9.85 2.34
N LYS A 283 11.62 -10.10 2.92
CA LYS A 283 12.11 -11.47 3.15
C LYS A 283 11.45 -12.08 4.38
#